data_AF-A0A7Y3MNY1-F1
#
_entry.id   AF-A0A7Y3MNY1-F1
#
_cell.length_a   1.000
_cell.length_b   1.000
_cell.length_c   1.000
_cell.angle_alpha   90.00
_cell.angle_beta   90.00
_cell.angle_gamma   90.00
#
_symmetry.space_group_name_H-M   'P 1'
#
loop_
_entity.id
_entity.type
_entity.pdbx_description
1 polymer ?
#
loop_
_entity_poly.entity_id
_entity_poly.type
_entity_poly.pdbx_seq_one_letter_code
_entity_poly.pdbx_strand_id
1 'polypeptide(L)'
;MKNFLWLTLFCATTLTSQQTDEKQIRAIYDMALTEGKAYDWLNYLSNQIGGRLSGSVQAQQAVDYTRTQLDSMGLDRVWLQPVMVPKWVRGTPEFAYIETRPGITTNVPITALGGSVATPSSGIKANVVEVNGIEDLELLGQEKIKGKIVFFNRPMDPTLINTFQSYSGCVDQRYSGAEEAAKYGALGVIVRSMNLRLDDYPHTGSMGYGDTPVNQRIPAAAISTNGAELLSTTLQLNPEVTFYFKQNCKQYEDV
;
A
#
# COMPACT_ATOMS: atom_id res chain seq x y z
N MET A 1 -47.46 -13.88 -49.64
CA MET A 1 -47.85 -12.71 -48.82
C MET A 1 -48.00 -12.99 -47.32
N LYS A 2 -48.24 -14.22 -46.85
CA LYS A 2 -48.36 -14.53 -45.41
C LYS A 2 -47.04 -14.56 -44.62
N ASN A 3 -45.89 -14.78 -45.27
CA ASN A 3 -44.59 -14.89 -44.59
C ASN A 3 -43.87 -13.55 -44.38
N PHE A 4 -44.35 -12.46 -45.00
CA PHE A 4 -43.73 -11.13 -44.85
C PHE A 4 -44.28 -10.35 -43.63
N LEU A 5 -45.48 -10.70 -43.16
CA LEU A 5 -46.10 -10.08 -41.98
C LEU A 5 -45.49 -10.54 -40.65
N TRP A 6 -44.91 -11.74 -40.60
CA TRP A 6 -44.28 -12.26 -39.38
C TRP A 6 -42.87 -11.68 -39.15
N LEU A 7 -42.17 -11.28 -40.21
CA LEU A 7 -40.84 -10.67 -40.10
C LEU A 7 -40.90 -9.21 -39.58
N THR A 8 -41.96 -8.47 -39.91
CA THR A 8 -42.16 -7.10 -39.41
C THR A 8 -42.64 -7.05 -37.96
N LEU A 9 -43.34 -8.08 -37.48
CA LEU A 9 -43.78 -8.15 -36.08
C LEU A 9 -42.62 -8.45 -35.11
N PHE A 10 -41.59 -9.17 -35.56
CA PHE A 10 -40.43 -9.54 -34.73
C PHE A 10 -39.39 -8.42 -34.58
N CYS A 11 -39.34 -7.45 -35.52
CA CYS A 11 -38.48 -6.27 -35.41
C CYS A 11 -39.06 -5.15 -34.52
N ALA A 12 -40.36 -5.15 -34.26
CA ALA A 12 -41.00 -4.10 -33.44
C ALA A 12 -40.79 -4.33 -31.92
N THR A 13 -40.56 -5.56 -31.49
CA THR A 13 -40.41 -5.91 -30.07
C THR A 13 -39.02 -5.63 -29.50
N THR A 14 -38.00 -5.44 -30.35
CA THR A 14 -36.63 -5.12 -29.91
C THR A 14 -36.42 -3.62 -29.67
N LEU A 15 -37.20 -2.76 -30.34
CA LEU A 15 -37.10 -1.30 -30.23
C LEU A 15 -37.72 -0.74 -28.93
N THR A 16 -38.71 -1.41 -28.36
CA THR A 16 -39.34 -0.99 -27.09
C THR A 16 -38.50 -1.31 -25.86
N SER A 17 -37.60 -2.30 -25.93
CA SER A 17 -36.71 -2.68 -24.82
C SER A 17 -35.61 -1.65 -24.54
N GLN A 18 -35.11 -0.96 -25.57
CA GLN A 18 -34.02 0.02 -25.40
C GLN A 18 -34.48 1.33 -24.72
N GLN A 19 -35.73 1.76 -24.94
CA GLN A 19 -36.28 2.96 -24.31
C GLN A 19 -36.58 2.78 -22.81
N THR A 20 -36.88 1.56 -22.37
CA THR A 20 -37.06 1.24 -20.95
C THR A 20 -35.75 1.26 -20.20
N ASP A 21 -34.68 0.73 -20.79
CA ASP A 21 -33.36 0.69 -20.17
C ASP A 21 -32.78 2.10 -20.01
N GLU A 22 -32.87 2.96 -21.04
CA GLU A 22 -32.43 4.36 -20.95
C GLU A 22 -33.13 5.11 -19.81
N LYS A 23 -34.46 4.98 -19.72
CA LYS A 23 -35.25 5.63 -18.66
C LYS A 23 -34.87 5.12 -17.28
N GLN A 24 -34.63 3.83 -17.13
CA GLN A 24 -34.25 3.23 -15.87
C GLN A 24 -32.83 3.65 -15.45
N ILE A 25 -31.87 3.65 -16.38
CA ILE A 25 -30.51 4.14 -16.11
C ILE A 25 -30.53 5.62 -15.72
N ARG A 26 -31.33 6.44 -16.41
CA ARG A 26 -31.51 7.86 -16.07
C ARG A 26 -32.10 8.02 -14.67
N ALA A 27 -33.12 7.24 -14.31
CA ALA A 27 -33.70 7.29 -12.97
C ALA A 27 -32.68 6.89 -11.89
N ILE A 28 -31.84 5.87 -12.12
CA ILE A 28 -30.76 5.48 -11.20
C ILE A 28 -29.73 6.61 -11.07
N TYR A 29 -29.34 7.22 -12.19
CA TYR A 29 -28.40 8.34 -12.21
C TYR A 29 -28.93 9.54 -11.42
N ASP A 30 -30.17 9.95 -11.68
CA ASP A 30 -30.80 11.07 -11.00
C ASP A 30 -30.91 10.79 -9.49
N MET A 31 -31.39 9.60 -9.10
CA MET A 31 -31.47 9.17 -7.70
C MET A 31 -30.10 9.16 -7.00
N ALA A 32 -29.05 8.69 -7.67
CA ALA A 32 -27.71 8.68 -7.11
C ALA A 32 -27.19 10.10 -6.82
N LEU A 33 -27.60 11.10 -7.61
CA LEU A 33 -27.21 12.49 -7.44
C LEU A 33 -28.06 13.25 -6.42
N THR A 34 -29.36 12.93 -6.31
CA THR A 34 -30.28 13.68 -5.44
C THR A 34 -30.50 13.04 -4.07
N GLU A 35 -30.41 11.71 -3.99
CA GLU A 35 -30.76 10.92 -2.81
C GLU A 35 -29.63 9.96 -2.37
N GLY A 36 -28.47 10.05 -3.00
CA GLY A 36 -27.32 9.21 -2.72
C GLY A 36 -26.77 9.36 -1.29
N LYS A 37 -26.40 8.24 -0.67
CA LYS A 37 -25.82 8.16 0.69
C LYS A 37 -24.33 7.88 0.73
N ALA A 38 -23.68 7.76 -0.44
CA ALA A 38 -22.29 7.33 -0.56
C ALA A 38 -21.32 8.21 0.26
N TYR A 39 -21.50 9.54 0.24
CA TYR A 39 -20.66 10.45 1.02
C TYR A 39 -20.89 10.33 2.54
N ASP A 40 -22.13 10.19 2.98
CA ASP A 40 -22.45 10.00 4.41
C ASP A 40 -21.83 8.69 4.94
N TRP A 41 -21.96 7.61 4.17
CA TRP A 41 -21.38 6.31 4.52
C TRP A 41 -19.86 6.35 4.52
N LEU A 42 -19.26 6.99 3.52
CA LEU A 42 -17.81 7.17 3.45
C LEU A 42 -17.33 7.99 4.65
N ASN A 43 -18.01 9.09 4.98
CA ASN A 43 -17.69 9.92 6.14
C ASN A 43 -17.68 9.07 7.41
N TYR A 44 -18.74 8.29 7.67
CA TYR A 44 -18.79 7.41 8.84
C TYR A 44 -17.62 6.40 8.88
N LEU A 45 -17.37 5.73 7.75
CA LEU A 45 -16.27 4.76 7.65
C LEU A 45 -14.89 5.41 7.84
N SER A 46 -14.68 6.63 7.34
CA SER A 46 -13.36 7.28 7.34
C SER A 46 -13.08 8.09 8.59
N ASN A 47 -14.08 8.78 9.16
CA ASN A 47 -13.87 9.76 10.21
C ASN A 47 -14.37 9.27 11.58
N GLN A 48 -15.40 8.42 11.63
CA GLN A 48 -15.97 7.91 12.86
C GLN A 48 -15.34 6.55 13.23
N ILE A 49 -15.10 5.68 12.25
CA ILE A 49 -14.36 4.42 12.45
C ILE A 49 -12.85 4.63 12.27
N GLY A 50 -12.42 5.23 11.15
CA GLY A 50 -11.01 5.50 10.89
C GLY A 50 -10.25 4.36 10.19
N GLY A 51 -8.97 4.24 10.54
CA GLY A 51 -8.05 3.26 9.96
C GLY A 51 -8.47 1.83 10.29
N ARG A 52 -8.88 1.09 9.27
CA ARG A 52 -9.56 -0.21 9.37
C ARG A 52 -8.73 -1.35 8.76
N LEU A 53 -7.51 -1.51 9.26
CA LEU A 53 -6.59 -2.57 8.85
C LEU A 53 -7.18 -3.97 9.18
N SER A 54 -6.95 -4.97 8.34
CA SER A 54 -7.39 -6.34 8.60
C SER A 54 -6.95 -6.84 9.98
N GLY A 55 -7.85 -7.56 10.67
CA GLY A 55 -7.60 -8.07 12.03
C GLY A 55 -7.62 -7.01 13.15
N SER A 56 -7.92 -5.74 12.82
CA SER A 56 -8.13 -4.68 13.82
C SER A 56 -9.57 -4.59 14.32
N VAL A 57 -9.77 -3.93 15.46
CA VAL A 57 -11.11 -3.65 16.01
C VAL A 57 -11.92 -2.78 15.05
N GLN A 58 -11.28 -1.81 14.41
CA GLN A 58 -11.89 -0.90 13.45
C GLN A 58 -12.36 -1.64 12.18
N ALA A 59 -11.65 -2.68 11.74
CA ALA A 59 -12.11 -3.53 10.64
C ALA A 59 -13.40 -4.27 11.00
N GLN A 60 -13.49 -4.83 12.22
CA GLN A 60 -14.73 -5.45 12.68
C GLN A 60 -15.87 -4.43 12.78
N GLN A 61 -15.62 -3.25 13.34
CA GLN A 61 -16.61 -2.16 13.38
C GLN A 61 -17.11 -1.77 11.99
N ALA A 62 -16.22 -1.75 10.99
CA ALA A 62 -16.60 -1.48 9.60
C ALA A 62 -17.48 -2.59 9.00
N VAL A 63 -17.21 -3.86 9.31
CA VAL A 63 -18.05 -5.00 8.90
C VAL A 63 -19.44 -4.88 9.53
N ASP A 64 -19.51 -4.65 10.83
CA ASP A 64 -20.78 -4.56 11.58
C ASP A 64 -21.61 -3.36 11.12
N TYR A 65 -20.95 -2.21 10.91
CA TYR A 65 -21.59 -1.02 10.36
C TYR A 65 -22.14 -1.27 8.96
N THR A 66 -21.34 -1.86 8.07
CA THR A 66 -21.75 -2.14 6.68
C THR A 66 -22.94 -3.09 6.66
N ARG A 67 -22.91 -4.15 7.48
CA ARG A 67 -24.06 -5.05 7.65
C ARG A 67 -25.30 -4.29 8.08
N THR A 68 -25.19 -3.44 9.10
CA THR A 68 -26.32 -2.64 9.61
C THR A 68 -26.92 -1.74 8.52
N GLN A 69 -26.07 -1.12 7.69
CA GLN A 69 -26.55 -0.32 6.56
C GLN A 69 -27.31 -1.19 5.55
N LEU A 70 -26.76 -2.36 5.17
CA LEU A 70 -27.40 -3.28 4.23
C LEU A 70 -28.73 -3.84 4.78
N ASP A 71 -28.77 -4.22 6.06
CA ASP A 71 -29.99 -4.71 6.73
C ASP A 71 -31.10 -3.64 6.72
N SER A 72 -30.74 -2.34 6.77
CA SER A 72 -31.71 -1.24 6.75
C SER A 72 -32.35 -0.95 5.38
N MET A 73 -31.82 -1.52 4.30
CA MET A 73 -32.24 -1.20 2.92
C MET A 73 -33.37 -2.09 2.39
N GLY A 74 -33.82 -3.08 3.16
CA GLY A 74 -34.86 -4.02 2.71
C GLY A 74 -34.41 -4.95 1.57
N LEU A 75 -33.11 -5.26 1.51
CA LEU A 75 -32.56 -6.24 0.57
C LEU A 75 -33.11 -7.65 0.82
N ASP A 76 -33.16 -8.50 -0.21
CA ASP A 76 -33.70 -9.86 -0.08
C ASP A 76 -32.97 -10.70 0.98
N ARG A 77 -31.64 -10.56 1.05
CA ARG A 77 -30.76 -11.32 1.96
C ARG A 77 -29.49 -10.56 2.28
N VAL A 78 -29.10 -10.58 3.55
CA VAL A 78 -27.82 -10.05 4.05
C VAL A 78 -27.22 -11.09 5.00
N TRP A 79 -25.96 -11.45 4.79
CA TRP A 79 -25.23 -12.36 5.69
C TRP A 79 -23.74 -12.03 5.68
N LEU A 80 -23.04 -12.49 6.73
CA LEU A 80 -21.59 -12.39 6.82
C LEU A 80 -20.96 -13.73 6.44
N GLN A 81 -19.82 -13.67 5.76
CA GLN A 81 -18.99 -14.84 5.50
C GLN A 81 -17.70 -14.70 6.31
N PRO A 82 -17.36 -15.67 7.18
CA PRO A 82 -16.13 -15.60 7.96
C PRO A 82 -14.92 -15.79 7.04
N VAL A 83 -13.89 -14.98 7.25
CA VAL A 83 -12.62 -15.04 6.52
C VAL A 83 -11.50 -14.88 7.55
N MET A 84 -10.58 -15.84 7.57
CA MET A 84 -9.35 -15.71 8.37
C MET A 84 -8.46 -14.63 7.74
N VAL A 85 -8.00 -13.67 8.54
CA VAL A 85 -7.17 -12.56 8.08
C VAL A 85 -5.91 -12.40 8.93
N PRO A 86 -4.82 -11.91 8.33
CA PRO A 86 -3.61 -11.63 9.07
C PRO A 86 -3.82 -10.50 10.08
N LYS A 87 -3.27 -10.68 11.28
CA LYS A 87 -3.24 -9.65 12.32
C LYS A 87 -1.84 -9.10 12.51
N TRP A 88 -1.63 -7.91 11.97
CA TRP A 88 -0.38 -7.16 12.13
C TRP A 88 -0.65 -5.80 12.77
N VAL A 89 0.17 -5.44 13.74
CA VAL A 89 0.10 -4.14 14.43
C VAL A 89 1.39 -3.38 14.19
N ARG A 90 1.28 -2.16 13.65
CA ARG A 90 2.42 -1.27 13.37
C ARG A 90 3.25 -0.94 14.62
N GLY A 91 2.56 -0.77 15.75
CA GLY A 91 3.17 -0.39 17.02
C GLY A 91 3.27 1.12 17.20
N THR A 92 4.14 1.55 18.11
CA THR A 92 4.42 2.98 18.34
C THR A 92 5.11 3.60 17.12
N PRO A 93 4.88 4.91 16.85
CA PRO A 93 5.46 5.60 15.72
C PRO A 93 6.96 5.35 15.56
N GLU A 94 7.36 5.14 14.32
CA GLU A 94 8.74 4.87 13.95
C GLU A 94 9.59 6.14 14.08
N PHE A 95 10.90 5.96 14.22
CA PHE A 95 11.84 7.07 14.28
C PHE A 95 13.07 6.76 13.43
N ALA A 96 13.53 7.73 12.66
CA ALA A 96 14.71 7.61 11.81
C ALA A 96 15.48 8.92 11.67
N TYR A 97 16.77 8.78 11.37
CA TYR A 97 17.63 9.89 10.99
C TYR A 97 18.73 9.43 10.04
N ILE A 98 19.21 10.37 9.23
CA ILE A 98 20.43 10.27 8.44
C ILE A 98 21.57 10.84 9.28
N GLU A 99 22.68 10.12 9.41
CA GLU A 99 23.88 10.61 10.08
C GLU A 99 25.03 10.73 9.09
N THR A 100 25.51 11.95 8.90
CA THR A 100 26.58 12.28 7.93
C THR A 100 27.97 12.20 8.55
N ARG A 101 28.07 12.45 9.86
CA ARG A 101 29.26 12.35 10.70
C ARG A 101 28.81 12.01 12.12
N PRO A 102 29.67 11.40 12.97
CA PRO A 102 29.30 11.05 14.34
C PRO A 102 28.64 12.23 15.08
N GLY A 103 27.37 12.07 15.46
CA GLY A 103 26.59 13.07 16.19
C GLY A 103 25.95 14.18 15.33
N ILE A 104 26.16 14.20 14.01
CA ILE A 104 25.51 15.13 13.09
C ILE A 104 24.37 14.41 12.36
N THR A 105 23.16 14.59 12.86
CA THR A 105 21.97 13.86 12.43
C THR A 105 20.89 14.78 11.87
N THR A 106 20.21 14.31 10.83
CA THR A 106 19.00 14.93 10.29
C THR A 106 17.85 13.94 10.38
N ASN A 107 16.81 14.29 11.13
CA ASN A 107 15.63 13.45 11.26
C ASN A 107 14.86 13.40 9.93
N VAL A 108 14.33 12.23 9.59
CA VAL A 108 13.52 12.04 8.39
C VAL A 108 12.24 11.28 8.71
N PRO A 109 11.10 11.64 8.08
CA PRO A 109 9.87 10.88 8.24
C PRO A 109 9.98 9.49 7.64
N ILE A 110 9.63 8.48 8.43
CA ILE A 110 9.50 7.09 7.97
C ILE A 110 8.19 6.46 8.45
N THR A 111 7.80 5.36 7.80
CA THR A 111 6.69 4.53 8.27
C THR A 111 6.97 3.07 7.95
N ALA A 112 6.65 2.14 8.86
CA ALA A 112 6.86 0.72 8.60
C ALA A 112 6.02 0.23 7.42
N LEU A 113 6.56 -0.75 6.67
CA LEU A 113 5.78 -1.47 5.67
C LEU A 113 4.85 -2.48 6.36
N GLY A 114 3.64 -2.65 5.82
CA GLY A 114 2.62 -3.54 6.37
C GLY A 114 3.08 -4.99 6.26
N GLY A 115 3.16 -5.68 7.39
CA GLY A 115 3.71 -7.03 7.49
C GLY A 115 5.18 -7.09 7.91
N SER A 116 5.88 -5.95 8.01
CA SER A 116 7.29 -5.93 8.40
C SER A 116 7.51 -6.37 9.86
N VAL A 117 8.68 -6.95 10.13
CA VAL A 117 9.14 -7.26 11.50
C VAL A 117 9.71 -6.03 12.21
N ALA A 118 9.67 -6.02 13.54
CA ALA A 118 10.31 -4.97 14.34
C ALA A 118 11.84 -4.95 14.16
N THR A 119 12.43 -3.78 14.33
CA THR A 119 13.88 -3.68 14.60
C THR A 119 14.18 -4.25 16.00
N PRO A 120 15.45 -4.58 16.32
CA PRO A 120 15.89 -4.73 17.70
C PRO A 120 15.51 -3.51 18.56
N SER A 121 15.45 -3.70 19.88
CA SER A 121 15.02 -2.64 20.82
C SER A 121 15.89 -1.37 20.74
N SER A 122 17.16 -1.53 20.38
CA SER A 122 18.13 -0.46 20.13
C SER A 122 17.95 0.27 18.79
N GLY A 123 17.06 -0.19 17.92
CA GLY A 123 17.01 0.20 16.50
C GLY A 123 18.15 -0.42 15.70
N ILE A 124 18.23 -0.05 14.42
CA ILE A 124 19.31 -0.43 13.50
C ILE A 124 20.00 0.84 13.05
N LYS A 125 21.34 0.86 13.14
CA LYS A 125 22.21 1.88 12.54
C LYS A 125 23.23 1.20 11.65
N ALA A 126 23.25 1.52 10.36
CA ALA A 126 24.24 0.95 9.44
C ALA A 126 24.49 1.88 8.25
N ASN A 127 25.57 1.62 7.51
CA ASN A 127 25.77 2.24 6.20
C ASN A 127 24.63 1.87 5.25
N VAL A 128 24.39 2.74 4.27
CA VAL A 128 23.34 2.56 3.27
C VAL A 128 23.96 2.16 1.93
N VAL A 129 23.27 1.30 1.20
CA VAL A 129 23.52 1.05 -0.23
C VAL A 129 22.26 1.41 -1.01
N GLU A 130 22.39 2.35 -1.93
CA GLU A 130 21.28 2.80 -2.78
C GLU A 130 21.17 1.91 -4.03
N VAL A 131 19.95 1.53 -4.36
CA VAL A 131 19.59 0.72 -5.53
C VAL A 131 18.33 1.27 -6.20
N ASN A 132 18.19 1.05 -7.51
CA ASN A 132 17.02 1.43 -8.30
C ASN A 132 16.09 0.26 -8.59
N GLY A 133 16.39 -0.94 -8.11
CA GLY A 133 15.57 -2.12 -8.36
C GLY A 133 16.07 -3.32 -7.58
N ILE A 134 15.31 -4.42 -7.68
CA ILE A 134 15.67 -5.71 -7.10
C ILE A 134 16.87 -6.30 -7.84
N GLU A 135 16.94 -6.06 -9.16
CA GLU A 135 17.99 -6.55 -10.05
C GLU A 135 19.38 -6.04 -9.65
N ASP A 136 19.45 -4.81 -9.11
CA ASP A 136 20.69 -4.20 -8.64
C ASP A 136 21.31 -4.98 -7.45
N LEU A 137 20.50 -5.73 -6.68
CA LEU A 137 21.01 -6.52 -5.58
C LEU A 137 21.94 -7.64 -6.05
N GLU A 138 21.57 -8.29 -7.16
CA GLU A 138 22.39 -9.34 -7.77
C GLU A 138 23.70 -8.75 -8.33
N LEU A 139 23.62 -7.59 -8.99
CA LEU A 139 24.78 -6.90 -9.55
C LEU A 139 25.78 -6.46 -8.48
N LEU A 140 25.29 -5.97 -7.33
CA LEU A 140 26.12 -5.56 -6.20
C LEU A 140 26.70 -6.76 -5.44
N GLY A 141 25.91 -7.83 -5.34
CA GLY A 141 26.26 -9.06 -4.64
C GLY A 141 26.38 -8.90 -3.12
N GLN A 142 26.58 -10.05 -2.47
CA GLN A 142 26.59 -10.14 -1.00
C GLN A 142 27.68 -9.29 -0.34
N GLU A 143 28.85 -9.15 -0.98
CA GLU A 143 29.99 -8.38 -0.43
C GLU A 143 29.61 -6.92 -0.15
N LYS A 144 28.83 -6.31 -1.04
CA LYS A 144 28.45 -4.88 -0.91
C LYS A 144 27.22 -4.66 -0.04
N ILE A 145 26.36 -5.67 0.12
CA ILE A 145 25.06 -5.54 0.82
C ILE A 145 25.13 -6.01 2.28
N LYS A 146 25.93 -7.04 2.56
CA LYS A 146 25.96 -7.67 3.89
C LYS A 146 26.27 -6.65 4.99
N GLY A 147 25.41 -6.59 6.00
CA GLY A 147 25.58 -5.68 7.14
C GLY A 147 25.15 -4.23 6.86
N LYS A 148 24.56 -3.92 5.70
CA LYS A 148 24.08 -2.59 5.33
C LYS A 148 22.55 -2.50 5.31
N ILE A 149 22.04 -1.28 5.28
CA ILE A 149 20.64 -1.00 4.94
C ILE A 149 20.55 -0.82 3.43
N VAL A 150 19.64 -1.54 2.78
CA VAL A 150 19.36 -1.36 1.36
C VAL A 150 18.31 -0.26 1.21
N PHE A 151 18.62 0.76 0.41
CA PHE A 151 17.71 1.85 0.08
C PHE A 151 17.25 1.71 -1.37
N PHE A 152 16.00 1.27 -1.56
CA PHE A 152 15.37 1.23 -2.87
C PHE A 152 14.82 2.62 -3.23
N ASN A 153 15.41 3.24 -4.24
CA ASN A 153 15.11 4.60 -4.67
C ASN A 153 14.56 4.69 -6.10
N ARG A 154 13.88 3.66 -6.61
CA ARG A 154 13.16 3.80 -7.89
C ARG A 154 11.99 4.78 -7.73
N PRO A 155 11.98 5.93 -8.44
CA PRO A 155 10.83 6.82 -8.42
C PRO A 155 9.71 6.27 -9.30
N MET A 156 8.48 6.71 -9.02
CA MET A 156 7.38 6.60 -9.97
C MET A 156 7.71 7.44 -11.21
N ASP A 157 7.54 6.86 -12.41
CA ASP A 157 7.76 7.56 -13.69
C ASP A 157 6.64 8.60 -13.93
N PRO A 158 6.95 9.92 -13.94
CA PRO A 158 5.97 10.98 -14.15
C PRO A 158 5.53 11.12 -15.61
N THR A 159 6.19 10.47 -16.56
CA THR A 159 5.85 10.57 -17.99
C THR A 159 4.65 9.71 -18.38
N LEU A 160 4.25 8.76 -17.52
CA LEU A 160 3.11 7.89 -17.73
C LEU A 160 1.81 8.57 -17.29
N ILE A 161 0.93 8.86 -18.27
CA ILE A 161 -0.38 9.47 -18.03
C ILE A 161 -1.23 8.62 -17.08
N ASN A 162 -1.17 7.29 -17.25
CA ASN A 162 -1.82 6.37 -16.33
C ASN A 162 -0.96 6.19 -15.07
N THR A 163 -1.33 6.86 -13.99
CA THR A 163 -0.61 6.82 -12.70
C THR A 163 -0.52 5.41 -12.12
N PHE A 164 -1.46 4.52 -12.43
CA PHE A 164 -1.39 3.14 -11.98
C PHE A 164 -0.27 2.35 -12.67
N GLN A 165 0.05 2.68 -13.93
CA GLN A 165 1.19 2.10 -14.63
C GLN A 165 2.51 2.54 -14.00
N SER A 166 2.63 3.84 -13.68
CA SER A 166 3.77 4.41 -12.96
C SER A 166 3.99 3.74 -11.60
N TYR A 167 2.91 3.55 -10.84
CA TYR A 167 2.94 2.85 -9.55
C TYR A 167 3.38 1.39 -9.72
N SER A 168 2.78 0.68 -10.68
CA SER A 168 3.06 -0.74 -10.93
C SER A 168 4.49 -0.98 -11.37
N GLY A 169 5.12 -0.01 -12.04
CA GLY A 169 6.51 -0.10 -12.49
C GLY A 169 7.55 -0.06 -11.37
N CYS A 170 7.19 0.32 -10.13
CA CYS A 170 8.13 0.41 -9.02
C CYS A 170 7.68 -0.19 -7.69
N VAL A 171 6.41 -0.63 -7.55
CA VAL A 171 5.84 -1.10 -6.27
C VAL A 171 6.42 -2.44 -5.76
N ASP A 172 6.94 -3.27 -6.65
CA ASP A 172 7.69 -4.49 -6.34
C ASP A 172 8.83 -4.24 -5.33
N GLN A 173 9.51 -3.10 -5.40
CA GLN A 173 10.55 -2.74 -4.41
C GLN A 173 9.98 -2.60 -2.99
N ARG A 174 8.72 -2.18 -2.86
CA ARG A 174 7.99 -2.17 -1.58
C ARG A 174 7.54 -3.57 -1.18
N TYR A 175 7.03 -4.35 -2.14
CA TYR A 175 6.41 -5.63 -1.84
C TYR A 175 7.44 -6.72 -1.50
N SER A 176 8.47 -6.89 -2.32
CA SER A 176 9.46 -7.97 -2.23
C SER A 176 10.86 -7.50 -1.84
N GLY A 177 11.12 -6.18 -1.77
CA GLY A 177 12.48 -5.67 -1.50
C GLY A 177 13.12 -6.22 -0.21
N ALA A 178 12.32 -6.45 0.84
CA ALA A 178 12.80 -7.04 2.10
C ALA A 178 13.15 -8.53 1.97
N GLU A 179 12.37 -9.30 1.22
CA GLU A 179 12.64 -10.70 0.89
C GLU A 179 13.93 -10.82 0.09
N GLU A 180 14.09 -9.99 -0.94
CA GLU A 180 15.23 -10.06 -1.84
C GLU A 180 16.52 -9.57 -1.18
N ALA A 181 16.48 -8.46 -0.45
CA ALA A 181 17.65 -7.94 0.26
C ALA A 181 18.14 -8.86 1.39
N ALA A 182 17.22 -9.61 2.04
CA ALA A 182 17.58 -10.55 3.10
C ALA A 182 18.51 -11.67 2.60
N LYS A 183 18.34 -12.11 1.35
CA LYS A 183 19.19 -13.14 0.71
C LYS A 183 20.67 -12.74 0.68
N TYR A 184 20.96 -11.45 0.67
CA TYR A 184 22.31 -10.88 0.64
C TYR A 184 22.82 -10.43 2.02
N GLY A 185 22.07 -10.69 3.10
CA GLY A 185 22.46 -10.36 4.46
C GLY A 185 22.35 -8.86 4.80
N ALA A 186 21.44 -8.14 4.14
CA ALA A 186 21.07 -6.79 4.56
C ALA A 186 20.54 -6.80 6.01
N LEU A 187 20.72 -5.69 6.73
CA LEU A 187 20.17 -5.52 8.08
C LEU A 187 18.74 -4.98 8.08
N GLY A 188 18.34 -4.32 6.99
CA GLY A 188 17.02 -3.74 6.84
C GLY A 188 16.87 -3.07 5.48
N VAL A 189 15.64 -2.67 5.19
CA VAL A 189 15.28 -2.03 3.93
C VAL A 189 14.58 -0.70 4.18
N ILE A 190 14.97 0.31 3.41
CA ILE A 190 14.25 1.58 3.28
C ILE A 190 13.80 1.72 1.84
N VAL A 191 12.55 2.11 1.64
CA VAL A 191 11.95 2.27 0.32
C VAL A 191 11.49 3.70 0.12
N ARG A 192 11.87 4.34 -0.98
CA ARG A 192 11.25 5.61 -1.40
C ARG A 192 9.74 5.41 -1.50
N SER A 193 8.95 6.32 -0.95
CA SER A 193 7.50 6.26 -1.05
C SER A 193 7.00 6.25 -2.50
N MET A 194 5.99 5.42 -2.79
CA MET A 194 5.32 5.36 -4.10
C MET A 194 4.44 6.61 -4.27
N ASN A 195 5.04 7.70 -4.71
CA ASN A 195 4.37 8.97 -4.94
C ASN A 195 5.08 9.76 -6.04
N LEU A 196 4.31 10.51 -6.83
CA LEU A 196 4.83 11.49 -7.78
C LEU A 196 5.15 12.83 -7.11
N ARG A 197 4.42 13.16 -6.03
CA ARG A 197 4.63 14.39 -5.29
C ARG A 197 5.86 14.27 -4.39
N LEU A 198 6.60 15.37 -4.30
CA LEU A 198 7.61 15.60 -3.26
C LEU A 198 6.93 16.12 -1.99
N ASP A 199 6.90 15.30 -0.95
CA ASP A 199 6.39 15.60 0.37
C ASP A 199 7.07 14.76 1.47
N ASP A 200 6.63 15.01 2.70
CA ASP A 200 7.11 14.41 3.95
C ASP A 200 6.16 13.32 4.51
N TYR A 201 5.28 12.77 3.67
CA TYR A 201 4.33 11.73 4.05
C TYR A 201 4.79 10.35 3.56
N PRO A 202 5.48 9.56 4.39
CA PRO A 202 5.93 8.24 3.99
C PRO A 202 4.72 7.31 3.72
N HIS A 203 4.78 6.57 2.62
CA HIS A 203 3.71 5.68 2.18
C HIS A 203 3.96 4.24 2.62
N THR A 204 3.15 3.76 3.55
CA THR A 204 3.07 2.34 3.89
C THR A 204 2.56 1.51 2.71
N GLY A 205 2.48 0.21 2.90
CA GLY A 205 1.73 -0.70 2.03
C GLY A 205 2.08 -2.13 2.37
N SER A 206 1.32 -3.08 1.84
CA SER A 206 1.63 -4.50 2.08
C SER A 206 2.99 -4.84 1.48
N MET A 207 3.72 -5.65 2.23
CA MET A 207 4.91 -6.36 1.78
C MET A 207 4.76 -7.85 2.06
N GLY A 208 5.58 -8.67 1.40
CA GLY A 208 5.68 -10.10 1.61
C GLY A 208 7.12 -10.50 1.90
N TYR A 209 7.29 -11.53 2.73
CA TYR A 209 8.60 -12.16 2.96
C TYR A 209 8.78 -13.44 2.11
N GLY A 210 7.81 -13.78 1.26
CA GLY A 210 7.75 -15.06 0.56
C GLY A 210 7.96 -16.23 1.53
N ASP A 211 8.86 -17.13 1.15
CA ASP A 211 9.26 -18.29 1.97
C ASP A 211 10.38 -17.98 2.98
N THR A 212 10.75 -16.71 3.17
CA THR A 212 11.84 -16.32 4.07
C THR A 212 11.52 -16.77 5.51
N PRO A 213 12.38 -17.62 6.12
CA PRO A 213 12.23 -18.06 7.48
C PRO A 213 12.11 -16.89 8.46
N VAL A 214 11.27 -17.02 9.49
CA VAL A 214 10.98 -15.93 10.44
C VAL A 214 12.25 -15.32 11.06
N ASN A 215 13.26 -16.15 11.34
CA ASN A 215 14.53 -15.73 11.92
C ASN A 215 15.48 -15.03 10.93
N GLN A 216 15.17 -15.00 9.63
CA GLN A 216 15.93 -14.33 8.58
C GLN A 216 15.22 -13.08 8.04
N ARG A 217 14.00 -12.79 8.52
CA ARG A 217 13.24 -11.61 8.10
C ARG A 217 13.91 -10.35 8.63
N ILE A 218 13.99 -9.34 7.77
CA ILE A 218 14.62 -8.06 8.07
C ILE A 218 13.60 -6.93 8.15
N PRO A 219 13.78 -5.92 9.03
CA PRO A 219 12.90 -4.77 9.13
C PRO A 219 12.87 -3.95 7.83
N ALA A 220 11.69 -3.48 7.45
CA ALA A 220 11.44 -2.72 6.24
C ALA A 220 10.49 -1.54 6.49
N ALA A 221 10.90 -0.35 6.04
CA ALA A 221 10.12 0.88 6.17
C ALA A 221 10.16 1.71 4.87
N ALA A 222 9.18 2.58 4.68
CA ALA A 222 9.20 3.60 3.65
C ALA A 222 9.71 4.94 4.22
N ILE A 223 10.52 5.65 3.45
CA ILE A 223 10.93 7.03 3.70
C ILE A 223 10.09 7.98 2.83
N SER A 224 9.83 9.19 3.31
CA SER A 224 9.16 10.22 2.50
C SER A 224 9.95 10.52 1.22
N THR A 225 9.28 11.05 0.19
CA THR A 225 9.96 11.42 -1.05
C THR A 225 11.01 12.52 -0.84
N ASN A 226 10.75 13.52 0.01
CA ASN A 226 11.77 14.52 0.37
C ASN A 226 12.95 13.88 1.12
N GLY A 227 12.68 12.94 2.04
CA GLY A 227 13.71 12.20 2.75
C GLY A 227 14.54 11.31 1.83
N ALA A 228 13.93 10.71 0.80
CA ALA A 228 14.61 9.93 -0.23
C ALA A 228 15.58 10.79 -1.06
N GLU A 229 15.14 11.95 -1.53
CA GLU A 229 15.99 12.91 -2.25
C GLU A 229 17.16 13.39 -1.38
N LEU A 230 16.88 13.70 -0.11
CA LEU A 230 17.91 14.07 0.85
C LEU A 230 18.92 12.94 1.05
N LEU A 231 18.47 11.71 1.27
CA LEU A 231 19.35 10.55 1.49
C LEU A 231 20.21 10.27 0.26
N SER A 232 19.62 10.23 -0.94
CA SER A 232 20.35 10.02 -2.20
C SER A 232 21.41 11.09 -2.44
N THR A 233 21.03 12.37 -2.31
CA THR A 233 21.98 13.49 -2.45
C THR A 233 23.10 13.40 -1.41
N THR A 234 22.78 13.02 -0.17
CA THR A 234 23.77 12.88 0.90
C THR A 234 24.74 11.73 0.62
N LEU A 235 24.26 10.60 0.10
CA LEU A 235 25.08 9.45 -0.28
C LEU A 235 26.04 9.76 -1.43
N GLN A 236 25.59 10.54 -2.42
CA GLN A 236 26.45 11.01 -3.52
C GLN A 236 27.61 11.89 -3.00
N LEU A 237 27.35 12.70 -1.99
CA LEU A 237 28.36 13.56 -1.36
C LEU A 237 29.28 12.80 -0.39
N ASN A 238 28.75 11.78 0.29
CA ASN A 238 29.47 10.96 1.24
C ASN A 238 28.94 9.51 1.25
N PRO A 239 29.66 8.56 0.63
CA PRO A 239 29.27 7.15 0.63
C PRO A 239 29.23 6.48 2.01
N GLU A 240 29.86 7.09 3.02
CA GLU A 240 29.94 6.55 4.39
C GLU A 240 28.76 6.98 5.29
N VAL A 241 27.74 7.61 4.72
CA VAL A 241 26.51 7.96 5.44
C VAL A 241 25.90 6.74 6.09
N THR A 242 25.47 6.90 7.35
CA THR A 242 24.70 5.87 8.05
C THR A 242 23.26 6.32 8.20
N PHE A 243 22.36 5.33 8.20
CA PHE A 243 20.95 5.54 8.47
C PHE A 243 20.58 4.80 9.74
N TYR A 244 19.84 5.47 10.60
CA TYR A 244 19.21 4.85 11.76
C TYR A 244 17.71 4.76 11.54
N PHE A 245 17.13 3.62 11.90
CA PHE A 245 15.69 3.56 12.13
C PHE A 245 15.29 2.57 13.23
N LYS A 246 14.14 2.84 13.82
CA LYS A 246 13.48 1.97 14.79
C LYS A 246 12.00 1.86 14.49
N GLN A 247 11.50 0.63 14.47
CA GLN A 247 10.08 0.31 14.30
C GLN A 247 9.66 -0.83 15.24
N ASN A 248 8.38 -0.85 15.62
CA ASN A 248 7.88 -1.62 16.76
C ASN A 248 6.78 -2.61 16.35
N CYS A 249 6.85 -3.08 15.10
CA CYS A 249 5.82 -3.87 14.47
C CYS A 249 5.70 -5.27 15.08
N LYS A 250 4.49 -5.80 15.13
CA LYS A 250 4.24 -7.12 15.69
C LYS A 250 3.21 -7.89 14.86
N GLN A 251 3.61 -9.09 14.45
CA GLN A 251 2.73 -10.10 13.90
C GLN A 251 2.07 -10.86 15.07
N TYR A 252 0.77 -11.10 14.94
CA TYR A 252 -0.01 -11.96 15.82
C TYR A 252 -0.54 -13.15 15.02
N GLU A 253 -1.16 -14.10 15.71
CA GLU A 253 -1.97 -15.14 15.08
C GLU A 253 -3.09 -14.50 14.25
N ASP A 254 -3.41 -15.14 13.14
CA ASP A 254 -4.51 -14.75 12.26
C ASP A 254 -5.84 -14.83 13.03
N VAL A 255 -6.77 -13.95 12.69
CA VAL A 255 -8.07 -13.79 13.36
C VAL A 255 -9.24 -13.79 12.38
#